data_AF-W1XGC8-F1
#
_entry.id   AF-W1XGC8-F1
#
_cell.length_a   1.000
_cell.length_b   1.000
_cell.length_c   1.000
_cell.angle_alpha   90.00
_cell.angle_beta   90.00
_cell.angle_gamma   90.00
#
_symmetry.space_group_name_H-M   'P 1'
#
loop_
_entity.id
_entity.type
_entity.pdbx_description
1 polymer ?
#
loop_
_entity_poly.entity_id
_entity_poly.type
_entity_poly.pdbx_seq_one_letter_code
_entity_poly.pdbx_strand_id
1 'polypeptide(L)' 'MSITLKKLYTESKSKYKLKLLAGENALDNVVSWFHFMEDESTIDFIRGNELIVTTGLGSKN' A
#
# COMPACT_ATOMS: atom_id res chain seq x y z
N MET A 1 12.57 7.93 -11.39
CA MET A 1 11.17 7.77 -11.84
C MET A 1 10.30 7.74 -10.60
N SER A 2 9.30 8.61 -10.48
CA SER A 2 8.31 8.55 -9.40
C SER A 2 7.02 7.93 -9.92
N ILE A 3 6.39 7.09 -9.13
CA ILE A 3 5.06 6.53 -9.42
C ILE A 3 4.12 6.95 -8.30
N THR A 4 2.89 7.34 -8.65
CA THR A 4 1.86 7.65 -7.66
C THR A 4 1.10 6.39 -7.27
N LEU A 5 0.58 6.37 -6.05
CA LEU A 5 -0.27 5.27 -5.58
C LEU A 5 -1.50 5.10 -6.47
N LYS A 6 -2.06 6.19 -6.99
CA LYS A 6 -3.18 6.21 -7.93
C LYS A 6 -2.87 5.46 -9.22
N LYS A 7 -1.68 5.64 -9.78
CA LYS A 7 -1.26 4.95 -11.01
C LYS A 7 -1.15 3.45 -10.75
N LEU A 8 -0.46 3.06 -9.68
CA LEU A 8 -0.36 1.65 -9.25
C LEU A 8 -1.74 1.03 -9.03
N TYR A 9 -2.60 1.70 -8.26
CA TYR A 9 -3.95 1.22 -7.97
C TYR A 9 -4.76 1.06 -9.25
N THR A 10 -4.79 2.06 -10.13
CA THR A 10 -5.62 2.03 -11.35
C THR A 10 -5.19 0.93 -12.31
N GLU A 11 -3.88 0.77 -12.53
CA GLU A 11 -3.34 -0.25 -13.44
C GLU A 11 -3.52 -1.68 -12.92
N SER A 12 -3.51 -1.86 -11.60
CA SER A 12 -3.57 -3.17 -10.95
C SER A 12 -5.00 -3.55 -10.50
N LYS A 13 -5.91 -2.59 -10.36
CA LYS A 13 -7.28 -2.76 -9.84
C LYS A 13 -8.05 -3.87 -10.52
N SER A 14 -8.10 -3.86 -11.86
CA SER A 14 -8.86 -4.87 -12.60
C SER A 14 -8.22 -6.25 -12.51
N LYS A 15 -6.88 -6.31 -12.58
CA LYS A 15 -6.12 -7.57 -12.60
C LYS A 15 -6.23 -8.31 -11.26
N TYR A 16 -6.11 -7.59 -10.15
CA TYR A 16 -6.09 -8.17 -8.80
C TYR A 16 -7.39 -7.93 -8.02
N LYS A 17 -8.42 -7.38 -8.67
CA LYS A 17 -9.73 -7.07 -8.08
C LYS A 17 -9.61 -6.22 -6.81
N LEU A 18 -8.73 -5.22 -6.83
CA LEU A 18 -8.45 -4.38 -5.66
C LEU A 18 -9.65 -3.51 -5.30
N LYS A 19 -9.99 -3.48 -4.02
CA LYS A 19 -11.00 -2.58 -3.46
C LYS A 19 -10.31 -1.51 -2.61
N LEU A 20 -10.62 -0.25 -2.89
CA LEU A 20 -10.21 0.84 -2.01
C LEU A 20 -11.13 0.84 -0.78
N LEU A 21 -10.55 0.61 0.39
CA LEU A 21 -11.29 0.60 1.65
C LEU A 21 -11.25 1.96 2.35
N ALA A 22 -10.16 2.72 2.18
CA ALA A 22 -9.94 4.03 2.79
C ALA A 22 -8.89 4.83 1.99
N GLY A 23 -8.71 6.11 2.35
CA GLY A 23 -7.57 6.90 1.88
C GLY A 23 -7.68 7.44 0.45
N GLU A 24 -8.89 7.67 -0.06
CA GLU A 24 -9.12 8.19 -1.42
C GLU A 24 -8.36 9.50 -1.70
N ASN A 25 -8.29 10.39 -0.71
CA ASN A 25 -7.58 11.67 -0.80
C ASN A 25 -6.04 11.55 -0.83
N ALA A 26 -5.49 10.37 -0.50
CA ALA A 26 -4.05 10.13 -0.45
C ALA A 26 -3.51 9.40 -1.70
N LEU A 27 -4.36 9.06 -2.68
CA LEU A 27 -3.96 8.30 -3.86
C LEU A 27 -2.95 9.07 -4.74
N ASP A 28 -3.01 10.39 -4.77
CA ASP A 28 -2.09 11.20 -5.57
C ASP A 28 -0.66 11.29 -4.95
N ASN A 29 -0.43 10.69 -3.78
CA ASN A 29 0.90 10.61 -3.17
C ASN A 29 1.87 9.78 -4.01
N VAL A 30 3.12 10.22 -4.04
CA VAL A 30 4.24 9.48 -4.64
C VAL A 30 4.64 8.34 -3.71
N VAL A 31 4.85 7.16 -4.28
CA VAL A 31 5.41 6.01 -3.57
C VAL A 31 6.94 6.13 -3.54
N SER A 32 7.51 6.23 -2.34
CA SER A 32 8.96 6.35 -2.12
C SER A 32 9.66 4.98 -2.12
N TRP A 33 9.06 3.99 -1.46
CA TRP A 33 9.62 2.64 -1.29
C TRP A 33 8.53 1.58 -1.17
N PHE A 34 8.89 0.32 -1.43
CA PHE A 34 8.00 -0.83 -1.31
C PHE A 34 8.51 -1.79 -0.22
N HIS A 35 7.60 -2.22 0.66
CA HIS A 35 7.88 -3.24 1.66
C HIS A 35 6.85 -4.37 1.61
N PHE A 36 7.35 -5.60 1.72
CA PHE A 36 6.52 -6.77 1.96
C PHE A 36 6.71 -7.22 3.41
N MET A 37 5.65 -7.15 4.22
CA MET A 37 5.74 -7.27 5.68
C MET A 37 4.51 -8.01 6.22
N GLU A 38 4.70 -8.81 7.26
CA GLU A 38 3.62 -9.54 7.95
C GLU A 38 3.60 -9.28 9.47
N ASP A 39 4.65 -8.64 10.00
CA ASP A 39 4.82 -8.42 11.43
C ASP A 39 4.63 -6.94 11.77
N GLU A 40 3.70 -6.67 12.68
CA GLU A 40 3.41 -5.33 13.20
C GLU A 40 4.60 -4.70 13.93
N SER A 41 5.55 -5.51 14.44
CA SER A 41 6.77 -5.02 15.11
C SER A 41 7.64 -4.11 14.23
N THR A 42 7.41 -4.14 12.93
CA THR A 42 8.17 -3.39 11.94
C THR A 42 7.55 -2.03 11.58
N ILE A 43 6.38 -1.71 12.14
CA ILE A 43 5.64 -0.47 11.82
C ILE A 43 6.39 0.80 12.26
N ASP A 44 7.20 0.72 13.31
CA ASP A 44 7.98 1.84 13.85
C ASP A 44 9.04 2.39 12.88
N PHE A 45 9.38 1.58 11.86
CA PHE A 45 10.34 1.95 10.82
C PHE A 45 9.72 2.71 9.66
N ILE A 46 8.38 2.76 9.57
CA ILE A 46 7.64 3.42 8.49
C ILE A 46 7.71 4.94 8.70
N ARG A 47 8.16 5.65 7.66
CA ARG A 47 8.36 7.12 7.66
C ARG A 47 7.33 7.86 6.81
N GLY A 48 6.51 7.12 6.06
CA GLY A 48 5.42 7.66 5.25
C GLY A 48 5.76 7.69 3.76
N ASN A 49 4.71 7.75 2.92
CA ASN A 49 4.79 7.60 1.47
C ASN A 49 5.35 6.25 0.98
N GLU A 50 5.53 5.30 1.89
CA GLU A 50 5.92 3.92 1.59
C GLU A 50 4.68 3.09 1.24
N LEU A 51 4.84 2.12 0.33
CA LEU A 51 3.82 1.14 -0.02
C LEU A 51 4.11 -0.17 0.72
N ILE A 52 3.23 -0.52 1.65
CA ILE A 52 3.30 -1.78 2.39
C ILE A 52 2.31 -2.77 1.78
N VAL A 53 2.78 -3.98 1.50
CA VAL A 53 1.94 -5.11 1.08
C VAL A 53 2.11 -6.24 2.08
N THR A 54 0.98 -6.78 2.53
CA THR A 54 0.87 -7.92 3.46
C THR A 54 -0.09 -8.95 2.85
N THR A 55 0.08 -10.21 3.21
CA THR A 55 -0.88 -11.29 2.89
C THR A 55 -2.10 -11.27 3.79
N GLY A 56 -2.08 -10.49 4.88
CA GLY A 56 -3.12 -10.48 5.90
C GLY A 56 -3.04 -11.66 6.86
N LEU A 57 -1.98 -12.47 6.80
CA LEU A 57 -1.72 -13.53 7.77
C LEU A 57 -1.51 -12.90 9.15
N GLY A 58 -2.39 -13.24 10.11
CA GLY A 58 -2.35 -12.67 11.46
C GLY A 58 -3.26 -11.46 11.68
N SER A 59 -3.88 -10.93 10.63
CA SER A 59 -4.92 -9.89 10.74
C SER A 59 -6.16 -10.50 11.42
N LYS A 60 -6.41 -10.15 12.69
CA LYS A 60 -7.68 -10.48 13.36
C LYS A 60 -8.73 -9.49 12.87
N ASN A 61 -9.75 -9.99 12.16
CA ASN A 61 -10.94 -9.22 11.79
C ASN A 61 -11.66 -8.68 13.03
#